data_AF-G7MAJ2-F1
#
_entry.id   AF-G7MAJ2-F1
#
_cell.length_a   1.000
_cell.length_b   1.000
_cell.length_c   1.000
_cell.angle_alpha   90.00
_cell.angle_beta   90.00
_cell.angle_gamma   90.00
#
_symmetry.space_group_name_H-M   'P 1'
#
loop_
_entity.id
_entity.type
_entity.pdbx_description
1 polymer ?
#
loop_
_entity_poly.entity_id
_entity_poly.type
_entity_poly.pdbx_seq_one_letter_code
_entity_poly.pdbx_strand_id
1 'polypeptide(L)'
;MQSSSFEKAIEAQFDCLTKKVIKYEKSKYYRDISRHWKNEISFSDLLEVELDGFHRIDTYPIEYTTFNVFGMEVLIMDEQLSKVLKVLPEKKRNIILLSYFMDMSDSEIGRLMNLVRSTIYRHRTSTLNEIKKLYKEGSEYEEE
;
A
#
# COMPACT_ATOMS: atom_id res chain seq x y z
N MET A 1 37.65 -50.31 39.47
CA MET A 1 36.88 -51.50 39.03
C MET A 1 36.99 -51.57 37.52
N GLN A 2 37.43 -52.70 36.95
CA GLN A 2 37.39 -52.87 35.49
C GLN A 2 35.94 -53.07 35.07
N SER A 3 35.46 -52.24 34.14
CA SER A 3 34.14 -52.41 33.54
C SER A 3 34.06 -53.74 32.78
N SER A 4 32.92 -54.42 32.93
CA SER A 4 32.60 -55.67 32.25
C SER A 4 32.69 -55.51 30.72
N SER A 5 32.97 -56.58 29.98
CA SER A 5 32.98 -56.52 28.50
C SER A 5 31.61 -56.07 27.94
N PHE A 6 30.54 -56.37 28.66
CA PHE A 6 29.19 -55.94 28.33
C PHE A 6 28.99 -54.43 28.51
N GLU A 7 29.45 -53.86 29.61
CA GLU A 7 29.38 -52.41 29.87
C GLU A 7 30.15 -51.62 28.81
N LYS A 8 31.34 -52.10 28.43
CA LYS A 8 32.13 -51.51 27.35
C LYS A 8 31.42 -51.56 26.00
N ALA A 9 30.65 -52.62 25.73
CA ALA A 9 29.87 -52.72 24.50
C ALA A 9 28.71 -51.71 24.47
N ILE A 10 28.03 -51.49 25.61
CA ILE A 10 26.98 -50.48 25.75
C ILE A 10 27.56 -49.07 25.58
N GLU A 11 28.70 -48.77 26.20
CA GLU A 11 29.40 -47.48 26.03
C GLU A 11 29.76 -47.23 24.57
N ALA A 12 30.31 -48.23 23.87
CA ALA A 12 30.67 -48.12 22.46
C ALA A 12 29.45 -47.93 21.54
N GLN A 13 28.33 -48.61 21.83
CA GLN A 13 27.08 -48.42 21.09
C GLN A 13 26.53 -47.01 21.27
N PHE A 14 26.53 -46.51 22.51
CA PHE A 14 26.11 -45.15 22.80
C PHE A 14 27.00 -44.14 22.07
N ASP A 15 28.33 -44.22 22.22
CA ASP A 15 29.28 -43.35 21.55
C ASP A 15 29.10 -43.34 20.02
N CYS A 16 28.90 -44.51 19.41
CA CYS A 16 28.60 -44.62 17.98
C CYS A 16 27.31 -43.88 17.59
N LEU A 17 26.24 -44.06 18.37
CA LEU A 17 24.97 -43.37 18.13
C LEU A 17 25.11 -41.85 18.28
N THR A 18 25.78 -41.38 19.33
CA THR A 18 25.96 -39.94 19.57
C THR A 18 26.77 -39.29 18.46
N LYS A 19 27.88 -39.91 18.04
CA LYS A 19 28.67 -39.45 16.89
C LYS A 19 27.86 -39.43 15.60
N LYS A 20 27.01 -40.44 15.39
CA LYS A 20 26.13 -40.53 14.22
C LYS A 20 25.11 -39.40 14.20
N VAL A 21 24.44 -39.14 15.33
CA VAL A 21 23.48 -38.04 15.48
C VAL A 21 24.15 -36.69 15.19
N ILE A 22 25.29 -36.41 15.82
CA ILE A 22 26.03 -35.15 15.60
C ILE A 22 26.41 -34.97 14.12
N LYS A 23 26.89 -36.04 13.47
CA LYS A 23 27.25 -36.00 12.04
C LYS A 23 26.04 -35.68 11.17
N TYR A 24 24.90 -36.33 11.40
CA TYR A 24 23.70 -36.09 10.62
C TYR A 24 23.11 -34.71 10.87
N GLU A 25 23.12 -34.23 12.12
CA GLU A 25 22.62 -32.90 12.42
C GLU A 25 23.45 -31.81 11.75
N LYS A 26 24.79 -31.96 11.75
CA LYS A 26 25.69 -31.12 10.98
C LYS A 26 25.35 -31.14 9.48
N SER A 27 25.17 -32.33 8.90
CA SER A 27 24.81 -32.45 7.48
C SER A 27 23.45 -31.82 7.15
N LYS A 28 22.47 -31.98 8.03
CA LYS A 28 21.14 -31.39 7.90
C LYS A 28 21.22 -29.86 7.94
N TYR A 29 21.95 -29.30 8.90
CA TYR A 29 22.19 -27.86 9.02
C TYR A 29 22.73 -27.24 7.72
N TYR A 30 23.79 -27.80 7.15
CA TYR A 30 24.36 -27.27 5.91
C TYR A 30 23.44 -27.45 4.70
N ARG A 31 22.67 -28.54 4.66
CA ARG A 31 21.67 -28.76 3.62
C ARG A 31 20.55 -27.72 3.69
N ASP A 32 20.09 -27.41 4.89
CA ASP A 32 19.04 -26.41 5.10
C ASP A 32 19.55 -25.02 4.73
N ILE A 33 20.76 -24.63 5.16
CA ILE A 33 21.41 -23.37 4.73
C ILE A 33 21.52 -23.26 3.21
N SER A 34 22.00 -24.32 2.55
CA SER A 34 22.15 -24.32 1.10
C SER A 34 20.81 -24.20 0.37
N ARG A 35 19.73 -24.75 0.95
CA ARG A 35 18.36 -24.58 0.44
C ARG A 35 17.89 -23.14 0.59
N HIS A 36 18.12 -22.52 1.75
CA HIS A 36 17.76 -21.12 1.99
C HIS A 36 18.49 -20.21 1.00
N TRP A 37 19.83 -20.28 0.90
CA TRP A 37 20.60 -19.45 -0.04
C TRP A 37 20.25 -19.64 -1.52
N LYS A 38 19.68 -20.79 -1.90
CA LYS A 38 19.25 -21.02 -3.30
C LYS A 38 17.91 -20.36 -3.62
N ASN A 39 17.05 -20.20 -2.61
CA ASN A 39 15.64 -19.81 -2.81
C ASN A 39 15.29 -18.46 -2.17
N GLU A 40 16.13 -17.95 -1.26
CA GLU A 40 15.86 -16.77 -0.44
C GLU A 40 17.04 -15.80 -0.57
N ILE A 41 16.71 -14.51 -0.56
CA ILE A 41 17.66 -13.40 -0.55
C ILE A 41 17.36 -12.57 0.71
N SER A 42 18.40 -12.06 1.37
CA SER A 42 18.21 -11.17 2.53
C SER A 42 17.60 -9.86 2.09
N PHE A 43 16.72 -9.27 2.90
CA PHE A 43 16.18 -7.94 2.63
C PHE A 43 17.27 -6.87 2.53
N SER A 44 18.41 -7.06 3.21
CA SER A 44 19.56 -6.15 3.13
C SER A 44 20.32 -6.22 1.81
N ASP A 45 20.15 -7.31 1.05
CA ASP A 45 20.80 -7.53 -0.24
C ASP A 45 19.88 -7.15 -1.42
N LEU A 46 18.61 -6.80 -1.15
CA LEU A 46 17.65 -6.34 -2.16
C LEU A 46 17.91 -4.88 -2.53
N LEU A 47 17.67 -4.54 -3.80
CA LEU A 47 17.70 -3.15 -4.24
C LEU A 47 16.46 -2.40 -3.74
N GLU A 48 16.63 -1.12 -3.44
CA GLU A 48 15.54 -0.25 -2.98
C GLU A 48 14.37 -0.20 -3.98
N VAL A 49 14.67 -0.27 -5.28
CA VAL A 49 13.67 -0.36 -6.37
C VAL A 49 12.86 -1.65 -6.32
N GLU A 50 13.46 -2.76 -5.88
CA GLU A 50 12.76 -4.05 -5.74
C GLU A 50 11.87 -4.02 -4.50
N LEU A 51 12.34 -3.43 -3.41
CA LEU A 51 11.57 -3.21 -2.18
C LEU A 51 10.32 -2.36 -2.42
N ASP A 52 10.44 -1.33 -3.28
CA ASP A 52 9.33 -0.51 -3.73
C ASP A 52 8.26 -1.32 -4.50
N GLY A 53 8.59 -2.49 -5.06
CA GLY A 53 7.61 -3.38 -5.67
C GLY A 53 6.85 -4.26 -4.66
N PHE A 54 7.40 -4.46 -3.46
CA PHE A 54 6.85 -5.36 -2.44
C PHE A 54 6.01 -4.66 -1.39
N HIS A 55 6.17 -3.35 -1.23
CA HIS A 55 5.34 -2.63 -0.28
C HIS A 55 3.87 -2.66 -0.74
N ARG A 56 2.97 -2.90 0.22
CA ARG A 56 1.54 -2.71 0.04
C ARG A 56 1.11 -1.72 1.10
N ILE A 57 0.57 -0.59 0.65
CA ILE A 57 -0.06 0.37 1.53
C ILE A 57 -1.45 -0.17 1.84
N ASP A 58 -1.70 -0.48 3.10
CA ASP A 58 -3.05 -0.78 3.57
C ASP A 58 -3.89 0.50 3.41
N THR A 59 -5.09 0.35 2.85
CA THR A 59 -6.04 1.45 2.68
C THR A 59 -7.15 1.29 3.71
N TYR A 60 -7.33 2.29 4.56
CA TYR A 60 -8.36 2.25 5.61
C TYR A 60 -9.51 3.21 5.27
N PRO A 61 -10.77 2.83 5.52
CA PRO A 61 -11.93 3.71 5.26
C PRO A 61 -11.84 5.09 5.94
N ILE A 62 -11.13 5.20 7.08
CA ILE A 62 -10.95 6.46 7.82
C ILE A 62 -10.04 7.46 7.09
N GLU A 63 -9.23 6.99 6.15
CA GLU A 63 -8.32 7.81 5.35
C GLU A 63 -9.06 8.52 4.19
N TYR A 64 -10.32 8.15 3.94
CA TYR A 64 -11.12 8.72 2.87
C TYR A 64 -12.12 9.74 3.40
N THR A 65 -12.18 10.89 2.75
CA THR A 65 -13.32 11.81 2.85
C THR A 65 -14.38 11.41 1.82
N THR A 66 -15.59 11.15 2.28
CA THR A 66 -16.75 10.82 1.45
C THR A 66 -17.49 12.08 1.00
N PHE A 67 -17.76 12.21 -0.30
CA PHE A 67 -18.67 13.22 -0.84
C PHE A 67 -19.86 12.53 -1.50
N ASN A 68 -21.08 12.91 -1.12
CA ASN A 68 -22.29 12.45 -1.79
C ASN A 68 -22.67 13.46 -2.90
N VAL A 69 -22.71 12.98 -4.14
CA VAL A 69 -23.07 13.77 -5.32
C VAL A 69 -24.23 13.08 -6.02
N PHE A 70 -25.44 13.65 -5.90
CA PHE A 70 -26.66 13.09 -6.49
C PHE A 70 -26.93 11.61 -6.11
N GLY A 71 -26.62 11.22 -4.87
CA GLY A 71 -26.79 9.84 -4.38
C GLY A 71 -25.62 8.92 -4.70
N MET A 72 -24.56 9.42 -5.33
CA MET A 72 -23.34 8.67 -5.61
C MET A 72 -22.22 9.08 -4.64
N GLU A 73 -21.56 8.09 -4.05
CA GLU A 73 -20.44 8.33 -3.12
C GLU A 73 -19.12 8.41 -3.87
N VAL A 74 -18.38 9.50 -3.63
CA VAL A 74 -17.03 9.72 -4.13
C VAL A 74 -16.08 9.75 -2.94
N LEU A 75 -15.08 8.86 -2.96
CA LEU A 75 -14.07 8.72 -1.91
C LEU A 75 -12.79 9.44 -2.32
N ILE A 76 -12.30 10.31 -1.45
CA ILE A 76 -11.07 11.08 -1.69
C ILE A 76 -10.11 10.84 -0.53
N MET A 77 -8.96 10.23 -0.85
CA MET A 77 -7.91 9.91 0.12
C MET A 77 -7.09 11.14 0.52
N ASP A 78 -6.85 12.05 -0.43
CA ASP A 78 -6.02 13.23 -0.19
C ASP A 78 -6.74 14.23 0.72
N GLU A 79 -6.16 14.48 1.89
CA GLU A 79 -6.72 15.38 2.90
C GLU A 79 -6.73 16.84 2.44
N GLN A 80 -5.66 17.31 1.80
CA GLN A 80 -5.55 18.68 1.30
C GLN A 80 -6.58 18.94 0.20
N LEU A 81 -6.69 18.03 -0.76
CA LEU A 81 -7.72 18.08 -1.80
C LEU A 81 -9.12 18.06 -1.19
N SER A 82 -9.36 17.21 -0.19
CA SER A 82 -10.64 17.12 0.51
C SER A 82 -11.01 18.44 1.22
N LYS A 83 -10.04 19.12 1.84
CA LYS A 83 -10.24 20.44 2.44
C LYS A 83 -10.61 21.49 1.38
N VAL A 84 -9.88 21.55 0.28
CA VAL A 84 -10.16 22.47 -0.83
C VAL A 84 -11.56 22.23 -1.40
N LEU A 85 -11.93 20.98 -1.64
CA LEU A 85 -13.25 20.62 -2.16
C LEU A 85 -14.37 20.94 -1.17
N LYS A 86 -14.15 20.87 0.15
CA LYS A 86 -15.13 21.28 1.17
C LYS A 86 -15.43 22.78 1.14
N VAL A 87 -14.44 23.63 0.82
CA VAL A 87 -14.60 25.09 0.75
C VAL A 87 -15.37 25.52 -0.50
N LEU A 88 -15.28 24.75 -1.59
CA LEU A 88 -15.95 25.10 -2.84
C LEU A 88 -17.49 25.07 -2.72
N PRO A 89 -18.19 25.95 -3.46
CA PRO A 89 -19.64 25.87 -3.61
C PRO A 89 -20.08 24.52 -4.15
N GLU A 90 -21.14 23.95 -3.57
CA GLU A 90 -21.63 22.59 -3.89
C GLU A 90 -21.84 22.37 -5.39
N LYS A 91 -22.44 23.33 -6.11
CA LYS A 91 -22.64 23.22 -7.57
C LYS A 91 -21.33 23.06 -8.34
N LYS A 92 -20.31 23.84 -7.98
CA LYS A 92 -18.99 23.81 -8.60
C LYS A 92 -18.25 22.52 -8.26
N ARG A 93 -18.30 22.12 -6.98
CA ARG A 93 -17.73 20.87 -6.49
C ARG A 93 -18.33 19.66 -7.21
N ASN A 94 -19.64 19.58 -7.31
CA ASN A 94 -20.33 18.45 -7.94
C ASN A 94 -19.94 18.31 -9.42
N ILE A 95 -19.77 19.41 -10.15
CA ILE A 95 -19.29 19.37 -11.55
C ILE A 95 -17.89 18.74 -11.65
N ILE A 96 -16.97 19.08 -10.74
CA ILE A 96 -15.62 18.51 -10.72
C ILE A 96 -15.66 17.03 -10.36
N LEU A 97 -16.39 16.67 -9.30
CA LEU A 97 -16.51 15.29 -8.86
C LEU A 97 -17.09 14.39 -9.96
N LEU A 98 -18.16 14.83 -10.61
CA LEU A 98 -18.77 14.08 -11.72
C LEU A 98 -17.83 13.97 -12.93
N SER A 99 -17.08 15.03 -13.25
CA SER A 99 -16.22 15.04 -14.44
C SER A 99 -14.94 14.22 -14.28
N TYR A 100 -14.36 14.15 -13.08
CA TYR A 100 -13.03 13.54 -12.88
C TYR A 100 -13.05 12.25 -12.07
N PHE A 101 -14.05 12.05 -11.21
CA PHE A 101 -14.15 10.83 -10.39
C PHE A 101 -15.21 9.86 -10.92
N MET A 102 -16.16 10.35 -11.74
CA MET A 102 -17.23 9.53 -12.33
C MET A 102 -17.16 9.47 -13.87
N ASP A 103 -16.09 9.99 -14.46
CA ASP A 103 -15.84 10.03 -15.91
C ASP A 103 -17.02 10.55 -16.77
N MET A 104 -17.88 11.40 -16.20
CA MET A 104 -19.04 11.93 -16.91
C MET A 104 -18.65 13.08 -17.84
N SER A 105 -19.19 13.07 -19.05
CA SER A 105 -19.00 14.16 -20.00
C SER A 105 -19.80 15.42 -19.62
N ASP A 106 -19.38 16.59 -20.12
CA ASP A 106 -20.09 17.86 -19.89
C ASP A 106 -21.57 17.82 -20.31
N SER A 107 -21.88 17.01 -21.32
CA SER A 107 -23.25 16.81 -21.81
C SER A 107 -24.08 15.97 -20.84
N GLU A 108 -23.49 14.95 -20.23
CA GLU A 108 -24.15 14.11 -19.23
C GLU A 108 -24.37 14.87 -17.93
N ILE A 109 -23.34 15.59 -17.46
CA ILE A 109 -23.44 16.47 -16.28
C ILE A 109 -24.49 17.55 -16.52
N GLY A 110 -24.52 18.16 -17.71
CA GLY A 110 -25.52 19.16 -18.08
C GLY A 110 -26.94 18.60 -18.02
N ARG A 111 -27.16 17.37 -18.52
CA ARG A 111 -28.46 16.68 -18.40
C ARG A 111 -28.82 16.39 -16.94
N LEU A 112 -27.87 15.92 -16.13
CA LEU A 112 -28.11 15.61 -14.72
C LEU A 112 -28.46 16.85 -13.89
N MET A 113 -27.78 17.96 -14.15
CA MET A 113 -27.94 19.21 -13.39
C MET A 113 -28.95 20.19 -14.01
N ASN A 114 -29.60 19.83 -15.12
CA ASN A 114 -30.44 20.72 -15.93
C ASN A 114 -29.73 22.03 -16.35
N LEU A 115 -28.49 21.90 -16.82
CA LEU A 115 -27.65 23.00 -17.28
C LEU A 115 -27.17 22.78 -18.72
N VAL A 116 -26.91 23.88 -19.44
CA VAL A 116 -26.32 23.80 -20.79
C VAL A 116 -24.86 23.39 -20.69
N ARG A 117 -24.39 22.57 -21.64
CA ARG A 117 -23.00 22.10 -21.74
C ARG A 117 -21.96 23.22 -21.60
N SER A 118 -22.21 24.38 -22.20
CA SER A 118 -21.30 25.54 -22.14
C SER A 118 -21.15 26.10 -20.73
N THR A 119 -22.20 26.06 -19.92
CA THR A 119 -22.17 26.47 -18.51
C THR A 119 -21.36 25.49 -17.68
N ILE A 120 -21.51 24.17 -17.92
CA ILE A 120 -20.70 23.14 -17.27
C ILE A 120 -19.22 23.33 -17.59
N TYR A 121 -18.88 23.52 -18.87
CA TYR A 121 -17.51 23.77 -19.30
C TYR A 121 -16.91 24.99 -18.56
N ARG A 122 -17.62 26.12 -18.54
CA ARG A 122 -17.17 27.34 -17.85
C ARG A 122 -16.98 27.12 -16.36
N HIS A 123 -17.93 26.45 -15.70
CA HIS A 123 -17.82 26.14 -14.28
C HIS A 123 -16.64 25.21 -14.02
N ARG A 124 -16.47 24.13 -14.78
CA ARG A 124 -15.33 23.22 -14.64
C ARG A 124 -14.00 23.96 -14.76
N THR A 125 -13.80 24.75 -15.82
CA THR A 125 -12.56 25.50 -16.01
C THR A 125 -12.33 26.53 -14.90
N SER A 126 -13.35 27.28 -14.51
CA SER A 126 -13.23 28.25 -13.42
C SER A 126 -12.92 27.59 -12.08
N THR A 127 -13.56 26.45 -11.78
CA THR A 127 -13.37 25.73 -10.52
C THR A 127 -11.99 25.08 -10.47
N LEU A 128 -11.45 24.57 -11.58
CA LEU A 128 -10.08 24.07 -11.62
C LEU A 128 -9.06 25.16 -11.32
N ASN A 129 -9.26 26.37 -11.84
CA ASN A 129 -8.38 27.51 -11.52
C ASN A 129 -8.47 27.89 -10.03
N GLU A 130 -9.67 27.84 -9.45
CA GLU A 130 -9.91 28.10 -8.03
C GLU A 130 -9.25 27.03 -7.15
N ILE A 131 -9.41 25.74 -7.48
CA ILE A 131 -8.71 24.63 -6.81
C ILE A 131 -7.20 24.84 -6.89
N LYS A 132 -6.66 25.12 -8.07
CA LYS A 132 -5.22 25.33 -8.25
C LYS A 132 -4.69 26.49 -7.42
N LYS A 133 -5.47 27.55 -7.25
CA LYS A 133 -5.10 28.69 -6.40
C LYS A 133 -5.10 28.30 -4.93
N LEU A 134 -6.19 27.70 -4.44
CA LEU A 134 -6.33 27.26 -3.05
C LEU A 134 -5.28 26.21 -2.66
N TYR A 135 -4.89 25.34 -3.61
CA TYR A 135 -3.86 24.34 -3.38
C TYR A 135 -2.47 24.97 -3.19
N LYS A 136 -2.15 26.03 -3.94
CA LYS A 136 -0.88 26.76 -3.78
C LYS A 136 -0.83 27.57 -2.49
N GLU A 137 -1.94 28.21 -2.14
CA GLU A 137 -2.03 28.98 -0.88
C GLU A 137 -1.97 28.04 0.33
N GLY A 138 -2.56 26.85 0.26
CA GLY A 138 -2.50 25.83 1.32
C GLY A 138 -1.10 25.23 1.54
N SER A 139 -0.30 25.09 0.48
CA SER A 139 1.08 24.58 0.59
C SER A 139 2.06 25.56 1.22
N GLU A 140 1.78 26.88 1.21
CA GLU A 140 2.65 27.90 1.80
C GLU A 140 2.59 27.94 3.35
N TYR A 141 1.61 27.29 3.98
CA TYR A 141 1.46 27.26 5.44
C TYR A 141 2.02 26.00 6.13
N GLU A 142 2.57 25.05 5.37
CA GLU A 142 3.24 23.85 5.93
C GLU A 142 4.79 23.94 5.86
N GLU A 143 5.35 25.04 5.34
CA GLU A 143 6.80 25.31 5.32
C GLU A 143 7.29 26.27 6.44
N GLU A 144 6.43 26.66 7.40
CA GLU A 144 6.80 27.39 8.63
C GLU A 144 6.68 26.52 9.89
#